data_AF-A0A225SQV1-F1
#
_entry.id   AF-A0A225SQV1-F1
#
_cell.length_a   1.000
_cell.length_b   1.000
_cell.length_c   1.000
_cell.angle_alpha   90.00
_cell.angle_beta   90.00
_cell.angle_gamma   90.00
#
_symmetry.space_group_name_H-M   'P 1'
#
loop_
_entity.id
_entity.type
_entity.pdbx_description
1 polymer ?
#
loop_
_entity_poly.entity_id
_entity_poly.type
_entity_poly.pdbx_seq_one_letter_code
_entity_poly.pdbx_strand_id
1 'polypeptide(L)'
;MIALLQRVSQASVVVDGQTLGSIGTGLMVLVCAERNDTPAEADALLKKLLAYRVFSDEAGKMNRSVADVQGGLLLIPQFTLAADTNSGTRPSFTPAAAPELGRQLFDHFVAQARARHGEQSVGTGRFGADMKVSLTNDGPVTFWLQVKPKAPAADMNVTG
;
A
#
# COMPACT_ATOMS: atom_id res chain seq x y z
N MET A 1 -5.86 6.61 -3.77
CA MET A 1 -5.30 5.36 -3.24
C MET A 1 -4.05 5.67 -2.44
N ILE A 2 -3.96 5.09 -1.25
CA ILE A 2 -2.90 5.36 -0.28
C ILE A 2 -2.10 4.07 -0.04
N ALA A 3 -0.79 4.22 0.09
CA ALA A 3 0.10 3.22 0.66
C ALA A 3 0.97 3.86 1.75
N LEU A 4 0.89 3.34 2.98
CA LEU A 4 1.88 3.62 4.02
C LEU A 4 2.88 2.48 4.03
N LEU A 5 4.07 2.73 3.48
CA LEU A 5 5.13 1.72 3.38
C LEU A 5 6.14 1.87 4.51
N GLN A 6 6.60 0.74 5.01
CA GLN A 6 7.62 0.63 6.04
C GLN A 6 8.71 -0.32 5.55
N ARG A 7 9.97 0.12 5.62
CA ARG A 7 11.10 -0.78 5.35
C ARG A 7 11.25 -1.74 6.50
N VAL A 8 11.38 -3.02 6.21
CA VAL A 8 11.44 -4.07 7.23
C VAL A 8 12.61 -5.01 7.00
N SER A 9 13.20 -5.50 8.09
CA SER A 9 14.10 -6.66 8.04
C SER A 9 13.33 -7.99 8.03
N GLN A 10 12.09 -7.96 8.53
CA GLN A 10 11.12 -9.05 8.46
C GLN A 10 9.71 -8.52 8.76
N ALA A 11 8.69 -9.14 8.19
CA ALA A 11 7.30 -8.90 8.56
C ALA A 11 6.41 -10.12 8.30
N SER A 12 5.33 -10.26 9.06
CA SER A 12 4.35 -11.32 8.89
C SER A 12 2.95 -10.89 9.30
N VAL A 13 1.95 -11.62 8.80
CA VAL A 13 0.54 -11.46 9.18
C VAL A 13 -0.05 -12.79 9.59
N VAL A 14 -0.75 -12.77 10.72
CA VAL A 14 -1.43 -13.92 11.33
C VAL A 14 -2.93 -13.66 11.41
N VAL A 15 -3.72 -14.69 11.08
CA VAL A 15 -5.18 -14.72 11.28
C VAL A 15 -5.50 -16.04 11.98
N ASP A 16 -6.27 -16.01 13.07
CA ASP A 16 -6.66 -17.20 13.85
C ASP A 16 -5.47 -18.11 14.23
N GLY A 17 -4.33 -17.50 14.56
CA GLY A 17 -3.09 -18.21 14.93
C GLY A 17 -2.29 -18.80 13.76
N GLN A 18 -2.76 -18.65 12.52
CA GLN A 18 -2.08 -19.14 11.31
C GLN A 18 -1.40 -18.00 10.55
N THR A 19 -0.14 -18.19 10.16
CA THR A 19 0.57 -17.25 9.28
C THR A 19 0.01 -17.33 7.88
N LEU A 20 -0.57 -16.22 7.41
CA LEU A 20 -1.13 -16.12 6.06
C LEU A 20 -0.08 -15.61 5.05
N GLY A 21 0.84 -14.76 5.50
CA GLY A 21 1.90 -14.21 4.68
C GLY A 21 3.09 -13.75 5.53
N SER A 22 4.30 -13.89 4.99
CA SER A 22 5.53 -13.45 5.64
C SER A 22 6.58 -13.08 4.61
N ILE A 23 7.45 -12.13 4.96
CA ILE A 23 8.61 -11.70 4.18
C ILE A 23 9.83 -11.54 5.08
N GLY A 24 11.02 -11.71 4.51
CA GLY A 24 12.27 -11.22 5.10
C GLY A 24 12.48 -9.73 4.82
N THR A 25 13.70 -9.33 4.46
CA THR A 25 14.02 -7.95 4.07
C THR A 25 13.10 -7.49 2.95
N GLY A 26 12.47 -6.33 3.11
CA GLY A 26 11.48 -5.85 2.15
C GLY A 26 10.64 -4.67 2.63
N LEU A 27 9.42 -4.57 2.13
CA LEU A 27 8.44 -3.57 2.54
C LEU A 27 7.19 -4.23 3.12
N MET A 28 6.79 -3.82 4.32
CA MET A 28 5.42 -4.01 4.80
C MET A 28 4.63 -2.76 4.42
N VAL A 29 3.48 -2.96 3.76
CA VAL A 29 2.69 -1.88 3.17
C VAL A 29 1.25 -2.00 3.62
N LEU A 30 0.77 -0.97 4.32
CA LEU A 30 -0.65 -0.77 4.58
C LEU A 30 -1.26 -0.07 3.35
N VAL A 31 -2.26 -0.69 2.73
CA VAL A 31 -2.85 -0.24 1.46
C VAL A 31 -4.31 0.13 1.67
N CYS A 32 -4.71 1.31 1.20
CA CYS A 32 -6.07 1.80 1.32
C CYS A 32 -6.59 2.33 -0.02
N ALA A 33 -7.74 1.82 -0.44
CA ALA A 33 -8.55 2.45 -1.46
C ALA A 33 -9.38 3.59 -0.87
N GLU A 34 -9.37 4.73 -1.55
CA GLU A 34 -10.20 5.90 -1.28
C GLU A 34 -11.43 5.89 -2.19
N ARG A 35 -12.41 6.73 -1.84
CA ARG A 35 -13.59 6.96 -2.68
C ARG A 35 -13.15 7.43 -4.06
N ASN A 36 -13.77 6.83 -5.09
CA ASN A 36 -13.51 7.09 -6.51
C ASN A 36 -12.14 6.65 -7.04
N ASP A 37 -11.35 5.91 -6.25
CA ASP A 37 -10.21 5.21 -6.83
C ASP A 37 -10.67 4.20 -7.88
N THR A 38 -9.84 4.00 -8.89
CA THR A 38 -10.02 3.03 -9.96
C THR A 38 -8.77 2.16 -10.07
N PRO A 39 -8.78 1.10 -10.90
CA PRO A 39 -7.57 0.34 -11.20
C PRO A 39 -6.39 1.21 -11.69
N ALA A 40 -6.65 2.39 -12.28
CA ALA A 40 -5.60 3.30 -12.72
C ALA A 40 -4.78 3.88 -11.55
N GLU A 41 -5.44 4.27 -10.46
CA GLU A 41 -4.77 4.76 -9.24
C GLU A 41 -3.98 3.64 -8.57
N ALA A 42 -4.52 2.41 -8.56
CA ALA A 42 -3.84 1.23 -8.04
C ALA A 42 -2.55 0.91 -8.82
N ASP A 43 -2.62 0.89 -10.14
CA ASP A 43 -1.46 0.62 -11.01
C ASP A 43 -0.39 1.70 -10.89
N ALA A 44 -0.80 2.97 -10.81
CA ALA A 44 0.10 4.11 -10.64
C ALA A 44 0.79 4.10 -9.27
N LEU A 45 0.04 3.79 -8.20
CA LEU A 45 0.59 3.66 -6.85
C LEU A 45 1.57 2.50 -6.77
N LEU A 46 1.24 1.33 -7.33
CA LEU A 46 2.12 0.17 -7.36
C LEU A 46 3.41 0.48 -8.13
N LYS A 47 3.31 1.12 -9.30
CA LYS A 47 4.49 1.56 -10.07
C LYS A 47 5.39 2.45 -9.24
N LYS A 48 4.82 3.42 -8.51
CA LYS A 48 5.57 4.31 -7.63
C LYS A 48 6.22 3.54 -6.48
N LEU A 49 5.48 2.62 -5.85
CA LEU A 49 5.93 1.79 -4.74
C LEU A 49 7.13 0.91 -5.12
N LEU A 50 7.05 0.20 -6.24
CA LEU A 50 8.11 -0.70 -6.71
C LEU A 50 9.39 0.05 -7.09
N ALA A 51 9.28 1.30 -7.53
CA ALA A 51 10.41 2.16 -7.88
C ALA A 51 10.90 3.05 -6.71
N TYR A 52 10.23 3.01 -5.55
CA TYR A 52 10.52 3.93 -4.45
C TYR A 52 11.84 3.57 -3.77
N ARG A 53 12.78 4.52 -3.75
CA ARG A 53 14.16 4.30 -3.28
C ARG A 53 14.27 4.49 -1.77
N VAL A 54 14.23 3.39 -1.03
CA VAL A 54 14.26 3.38 0.44
C VAL A 54 15.29 2.41 1.03
N PHE A 55 15.98 1.65 0.18
CA PHE A 55 17.08 0.77 0.58
C PHE A 55 18.42 1.40 0.25
N SER A 56 19.42 1.12 1.08
CA SER A 56 20.77 1.63 0.90
C SER A 56 21.47 0.99 -0.29
N ASP A 57 22.29 1.78 -1.00
CA ASP A 57 23.31 1.29 -1.92
C ASP A 57 24.61 0.93 -1.18
N GLU A 58 25.64 0.56 -1.94
CA GLU A 58 26.97 0.21 -1.42
C GLU A 58 27.65 1.35 -0.65
N ALA A 59 27.27 2.60 -0.92
CA ALA A 59 27.76 3.78 -0.21
C ALA A 59 26.90 4.14 1.02
N GLY A 60 25.93 3.28 1.37
CA GLY A 60 25.01 3.50 2.50
C GLY A 60 23.89 4.49 2.21
N LYS A 61 23.77 5.04 1.00
CA LYS A 61 22.75 6.04 0.64
C LYS A 61 21.47 5.38 0.15
N MET A 62 20.31 5.91 0.53
CA MET A 62 19.00 5.38 0.13
C MET A 62 18.72 5.62 -1.36
N ASN A 63 19.21 4.73 -2.22
CA ASN A 63 19.13 4.85 -3.68
C ASN A 63 18.53 3.62 -4.36
N ARG A 64 18.24 2.54 -3.60
CA ARG A 64 17.71 1.28 -4.13
C ARG A 64 16.24 1.12 -3.77
N SER A 65 15.47 0.57 -4.71
CA SER A 65 14.08 0.19 -4.52
C SER A 65 13.95 -1.25 -4.01
N VAL A 66 12.73 -1.66 -3.64
CA VAL A 66 12.44 -3.05 -3.25
C VAL A 66 12.72 -4.03 -4.39
N ALA A 67 12.50 -3.61 -5.64
CA ALA A 67 12.83 -4.38 -6.83
C ALA A 67 14.35 -4.54 -6.99
N ASP A 68 15.12 -3.47 -6.78
CA ASP A 68 16.58 -3.50 -6.93
C ASP A 68 17.24 -4.44 -5.91
N VAL A 69 16.69 -4.56 -4.70
CA VAL A 69 17.21 -5.43 -3.64
C VAL A 69 16.57 -6.82 -3.61
N GLN A 70 15.67 -7.11 -4.56
CA GLN A 70 14.90 -8.37 -4.61
C GLN A 70 14.16 -8.66 -3.29
N GLY A 71 13.72 -7.61 -2.60
CA GLY A 71 13.09 -7.70 -1.29
C GLY A 71 11.63 -8.17 -1.37
N GLY A 72 11.11 -8.67 -0.26
CA GLY A 72 9.70 -9.08 -0.18
C GLY A 72 8.73 -7.90 -0.08
N LEU A 73 7.47 -8.13 -0.48
CA LEU A 73 6.34 -7.23 -0.23
C LEU A 73 5.31 -7.94 0.64
N LEU A 74 4.92 -7.32 1.74
CA LEU A 74 3.78 -7.75 2.54
C LEU A 74 2.69 -6.69 2.45
N LEU A 75 1.61 -7.00 1.72
CA LEU A 75 0.52 -6.07 1.44
C LEU A 75 -0.67 -6.33 2.38
N ILE A 76 -1.07 -5.32 3.15
CA ILE A 76 -2.14 -5.43 4.15
C ILE A 76 -3.25 -4.42 3.83
N PRO A 77 -4.52 -4.82 3.72
CA PRO A 77 -5.62 -3.88 3.52
C PRO A 77 -5.87 -3.07 4.81
N GLN A 78 -5.88 -1.73 4.70
CA GLN A 78 -5.98 -0.82 5.86
C GLN A 78 -6.85 0.41 5.57
N PHE A 79 -8.18 0.29 5.69
CA PHE A 79 -9.11 1.38 5.39
C PHE A 79 -8.92 2.63 6.27
N THR A 80 -8.34 2.47 7.47
CA THR A 80 -8.19 3.56 8.42
C THR A 80 -7.18 4.61 7.97
N LEU A 81 -6.36 4.35 6.94
CA LEU A 81 -5.49 5.37 6.37
C LEU A 81 -6.30 6.53 5.77
N ALA A 82 -7.49 6.26 5.22
CA ALA A 82 -8.36 7.30 4.68
C ALA A 82 -9.22 8.01 5.76
N ALA A 83 -8.87 7.87 7.04
CA ALA A 83 -9.58 8.56 8.11
C ALA A 83 -9.42 10.09 8.00
N ASP A 84 -10.52 10.81 8.08
CA ASP A 84 -10.54 12.21 8.45
C ASP A 84 -10.50 12.34 9.98
N THR A 85 -9.43 12.97 10.47
CA THR A 85 -9.17 13.18 11.89
C THR A 85 -9.13 14.67 12.26
N ASN A 86 -9.70 15.56 11.44
CA ASN A 86 -9.65 17.01 11.69
C ASN A 86 -10.63 17.49 12.77
N SER A 87 -11.61 16.68 13.20
CA SER A 87 -12.62 17.09 14.19
C SER A 87 -12.90 16.00 15.23
N GLY A 88 -12.95 16.41 16.50
CA GLY A 88 -13.22 15.52 17.63
C GLY A 88 -12.17 14.42 17.84
N THR A 89 -12.53 13.38 18.59
CA THR A 89 -11.66 12.21 18.89
C THR A 89 -12.14 10.92 18.23
N ARG A 90 -13.22 10.98 17.43
CA ARG A 90 -13.78 9.85 16.69
C ARG A 90 -13.42 10.00 15.21
N PRO A 91 -12.62 9.11 14.62
CA PRO A 91 -12.27 9.19 13.21
C PRO A 91 -13.50 9.00 12.32
N SER A 92 -13.54 9.76 11.23
CA SER A 92 -14.53 9.60 10.16
C SER A 92 -13.87 8.90 8.97
N PHE A 93 -14.50 7.87 8.42
CA PHE A 93 -13.97 7.13 7.28
C PHE A 93 -14.68 7.46 5.96
N THR A 94 -15.38 8.60 5.91
CA THR A 94 -16.04 9.10 4.71
C THR A 94 -15.12 9.09 3.46
N PRO A 95 -13.82 9.44 3.54
CA PRO A 95 -12.94 9.40 2.37
C PRO A 95 -12.58 7.99 1.89
N ALA A 96 -12.76 6.94 2.70
CA ALA A 96 -12.44 5.57 2.31
C ALA A 96 -13.39 5.04 1.21
N ALA A 97 -12.91 4.10 0.41
CA ALA A 97 -13.77 3.34 -0.50
C ALA A 97 -14.79 2.52 0.30
N ALA A 98 -15.96 2.26 -0.30
CA ALA A 98 -16.90 1.28 0.23
C ALA A 98 -16.23 -0.12 0.30
N PRO A 99 -16.62 -1.01 1.24
CA PRO A 99 -15.92 -2.28 1.47
C PRO A 99 -15.74 -3.13 0.21
N GLU A 100 -16.77 -3.23 -0.63
CA GLU A 100 -16.70 -4.02 -1.86
C GLU A 100 -15.72 -3.44 -2.88
N LEU A 101 -15.76 -2.12 -3.11
CA LEU A 101 -14.78 -1.45 -3.98
C LEU A 101 -13.37 -1.56 -3.40
N GLY A 102 -13.22 -1.40 -2.08
CA GLY A 102 -11.93 -1.52 -1.40
C GLY A 102 -11.32 -2.91 -1.55
N ARG A 103 -12.14 -3.97 -1.45
CA ARG A 103 -11.73 -5.35 -1.69
C ARG A 103 -11.30 -5.55 -3.15
N GLN A 104 -12.13 -5.13 -4.11
CA GLN A 104 -11.83 -5.27 -5.54
C GLN A 104 -10.51 -4.59 -5.93
N LEU A 105 -10.30 -3.35 -5.46
CA LEU A 105 -9.07 -2.61 -5.76
C LEU A 105 -7.84 -3.20 -5.05
N PHE A 106 -8.00 -3.71 -3.83
CA PHE A 106 -6.92 -4.39 -3.13
C PHE A 106 -6.53 -5.70 -3.82
N ASP A 107 -7.52 -6.51 -4.21
CA ASP A 107 -7.29 -7.77 -4.94
C ASP A 107 -6.60 -7.50 -6.29
N HIS A 108 -7.03 -6.45 -7.03
CA HIS A 108 -6.35 -5.97 -8.24
C HIS A 108 -4.91 -5.55 -7.96
N PHE A 109 -4.68 -4.75 -6.91
CA PHE A 109 -3.34 -4.30 -6.53
C PHE A 109 -2.39 -5.47 -6.20
N VAL A 110 -2.87 -6.47 -5.47
CA VAL A 110 -2.12 -7.71 -5.16
C VAL A 110 -1.79 -8.49 -6.43
N ALA A 111 -2.77 -8.69 -7.32
CA ALA A 111 -2.56 -9.41 -8.57
C ALA A 111 -1.49 -8.73 -9.45
N GLN A 112 -1.55 -7.40 -9.56
CA GLN A 112 -0.55 -6.62 -10.28
C GLN A 112 0.83 -6.66 -9.61
N ALA A 113 0.89 -6.64 -8.28
CA ALA A 113 2.14 -6.75 -7.54
C ALA A 113 2.82 -8.10 -7.81
N ARG A 114 2.07 -9.21 -7.75
CA ARG A 114 2.55 -10.56 -8.06
C ARG A 114 3.03 -10.68 -9.51
N ALA A 115 2.26 -10.15 -10.45
CA ALA A 115 2.62 -10.17 -11.87
C ALA A 115 3.93 -9.42 -12.17
N ARG A 116 4.22 -8.33 -11.44
CA ARG A 116 5.38 -7.46 -11.70
C ARG A 116 6.60 -7.74 -10.82
N HIS A 117 6.40 -8.28 -9.61
CA HIS A 117 7.44 -8.46 -8.59
C HIS A 117 7.69 -9.95 -8.24
N GLY A 118 6.86 -10.85 -8.78
CA GLY A 118 6.95 -12.29 -8.59
C GLY A 118 5.99 -12.81 -7.51
N GLU A 119 5.32 -13.93 -7.81
CA GLU A 119 4.31 -14.55 -6.92
C GLU A 119 4.87 -14.84 -5.52
N GLN A 120 6.07 -15.41 -5.46
CA GLN A 120 6.70 -15.85 -4.21
C GLN A 120 7.25 -14.68 -3.36
N SER A 121 7.43 -13.50 -3.98
CA SER A 121 7.96 -12.31 -3.31
C SER A 121 6.86 -11.47 -2.66
N VAL A 122 5.59 -11.82 -2.84
CA VAL A 122 4.43 -11.02 -2.40
C VAL A 122 3.55 -11.82 -1.43
N GLY A 123 3.70 -11.53 -0.13
CA GLY A 123 2.78 -11.94 0.92
C GLY A 123 1.59 -10.97 1.04
N THR A 124 0.45 -11.46 1.54
CA THR A 124 -0.76 -10.64 1.69
C THR A 124 -1.48 -10.94 3.01
N GLY A 125 -2.21 -9.94 3.51
CA GLY A 125 -3.27 -10.12 4.50
C GLY A 125 -4.55 -10.69 3.88
N ARG A 126 -5.62 -10.73 4.67
CA ARG A 126 -6.98 -11.09 4.24
C ARG A 126 -7.92 -9.92 4.52
N PHE A 127 -8.60 -9.45 3.48
CA PHE A 127 -9.56 -8.36 3.62
C PHE A 127 -10.68 -8.73 4.61
N GLY A 128 -11.00 -7.82 5.54
CA GLY A 128 -12.05 -8.00 6.54
C GLY A 128 -11.76 -8.98 7.68
N ALA A 129 -10.59 -9.61 7.71
CA ALA A 129 -10.19 -10.48 8.83
C ALA A 129 -9.56 -9.68 9.98
N ASP A 130 -9.68 -10.20 11.22
CA ASP A 130 -8.88 -9.71 12.34
C ASP A 130 -7.43 -10.20 12.18
N MET A 131 -6.57 -9.29 11.75
CA MET A 131 -5.18 -9.58 11.44
C MET A 131 -4.25 -9.10 12.55
N LYS A 132 -3.28 -9.93 12.92
CA LYS A 132 -2.12 -9.52 13.72
C LYS A 132 -0.92 -9.37 12.80
N VAL A 133 -0.49 -8.14 12.58
CA VAL A 133 0.66 -7.82 11.73
C VAL A 133 1.86 -7.55 12.62
N SER A 134 2.92 -8.32 12.43
CA SER A 134 4.21 -8.13 13.10
C SER A 134 5.25 -7.66 12.10
N LEU A 135 6.07 -6.70 12.51
CA LEU A 135 7.21 -6.26 11.71
C LEU A 135 8.38 -5.83 12.59
N THR A 136 9.56 -5.85 12.00
CA THR A 136 10.74 -5.15 12.51
C THR A 136 11.07 -4.03 11.53
N ASN A 137 10.70 -2.78 11.88
CA ASN A 137 10.96 -1.62 11.02
C ASN A 137 12.45 -1.29 11.02
N ASP A 138 13.07 -1.40 9.85
CA ASP A 138 14.51 -1.23 9.66
C ASP A 138 14.82 0.24 9.33
N GLY A 139 15.35 0.97 10.32
CA GLY A 139 15.75 2.38 10.23
C GLY A 139 15.45 3.19 11.50
N PRO A 140 14.17 3.49 11.82
CA PRO A 140 12.98 3.15 11.03
C PRO A 140 12.82 4.04 9.78
N VAL A 141 12.33 3.45 8.69
CA VAL A 141 11.98 4.15 7.45
C VAL A 141 10.51 3.95 7.15
N THR A 142 9.75 5.04 7.08
CA THR A 142 8.29 5.02 6.85
C THR A 142 7.90 6.15 5.90
N PHE A 143 7.13 5.86 4.86
CA PHE A 143 6.68 6.84 3.87
C PHE A 143 5.20 6.70 3.53
N TRP A 144 4.54 7.84 3.43
CA TRP A 144 3.20 7.96 2.91
C TRP A 144 3.23 8.22 1.40
N LEU A 145 2.67 7.31 0.62
CA LEU A 145 2.44 7.48 -0.80
C LEU A 145 0.94 7.59 -1.07
N GLN A 146 0.57 8.51 -1.94
CA GLN A 146 -0.80 8.66 -2.39
C GLN A 146 -0.80 8.98 -3.89
N VAL A 147 -1.76 8.37 -4.60
CA VAL A 147 -2.15 8.75 -5.96
C VAL A 147 -3.62 9.15 -5.88
N LYS A 148 -3.94 10.34 -6.35
CA LYS A 148 -5.33 10.84 -6.43
C LYS A 148 -5.86 10.64 -7.84
N PRO A 149 -7.16 10.35 -8.01
CA PRO A 149 -7.81 10.40 -9.31
C PRO A 149 -7.55 11.74 -9.99
N LYS A 150 -7.30 11.71 -11.31
CA LYS A 150 -7.28 12.97 -12.08
C LYS A 150 -8.64 13.63 -11.92
N ALA A 151 -8.63 14.92 -11.54
CA ALA A 151 -9.84 15.70 -11.57
C ALA A 151 -10.44 15.62 -12.99
N PRO A 152 -11.76 15.46 -13.15
CA PRO A 152 -12.36 15.64 -14.45
C PRO A 152 -11.91 17.00 -14.99
N ALA A 153 -11.49 17.03 -16.26
CA ALA A 153 -11.17 18.29 -16.92
C ALA A 153 -12.37 19.22 -16.69
N ALA A 154 -12.14 20.36 -16.04
CA ALA A 154 -13.19 21.35 -15.90
C ALA A 154 -13.67 21.67 -17.32
N ASP A 155 -14.96 21.49 -17.59
CA ASP A 155 -15.57 21.90 -18.84
C ASP A 155 -15.14 23.34 -19.09
N MET A 156 -14.26 23.53 -20.08
CA MET A 156 -13.96 24.84 -20.62
C MET A 156 -15.25 25.27 -21.33
N ASN A 157 -16.18 25.80 -20.56
CA ASN A 157 -17.31 26.54 -21.09
C ASN A 157 -16.74 27.72 -21.85
N VAL A 158 -16.66 27.52 -23.17
CA VAL A 158 -16.63 28.54 -24.18
C VAL A 158 -17.91 29.35 -24.01
N THR A 159 -17.88 30.39 -23.19
CA THR A 159 -18.80 31.51 -23.35
C THR A 159 -18.25 32.36 -24.48
N GLY A 160 -18.84 32.18 -25.66
CA GLY A 160 -18.82 33.17 -26.73
C GLY A 160 -19.71 34.37 -26.43
#